data_AF-A0A183DSH0-F1
#
_entry.id   AF-A0A183DSH0-F1
#
_cell.length_a   1.000
_cell.length_b   1.000
_cell.length_c   1.000
_cell.angle_alpha   90.00
_cell.angle_beta   90.00
_cell.angle_gamma   90.00
#
_symmetry.space_group_name_H-M   'P 1'
#
loop_
_entity.id
_entity.type
_entity.pdbx_description
1 polymer ?
#
loop_
_entity_poly.entity_id
_entity_poly.type
_entity_poly.pdbx_seq_one_letter_code
_entity_poly.pdbx_strand_id
1 'polypeptide(L)'
;MGCCFRAGRQDRQDSFEIGVAKLVQVCEGTVTMGSSSRGEYGCSVDELRTLMEYRGAEAREKLDIEYDGVEGLCRRLKTDSSNGLPQDKDELDRRRAVFGANEIPPHPPKSFLQLVWEALQDVTLIILLVSAIVSLALSFYRPPDDGLGAGSDDSEHEAGWIEGVAILISVVVVVLVTALNDYTKERQFRGLQAKIETEHKFAVIRGGVQLQIVVNELVVGDIAQIKYGDLLPADGILVQSNDLKIDESSLTGESDQIRKSPEFDPMLLSGTHVMEGSGKMVVTAVGVNSQTGIIMTLLGAAKDVVEEERKAAKREGNSDFPLILCDKFWEMHCGKQHDILSYCIPRILRIPLMDREIRLPSRYCGKDKRNAPCTVASARFLHGDAVAAAGVEDGTAQALLTDRKFMVSFVPFSTQ
;
A
#
# COMPACT_ATOMS: atom_id res chain seq x y z
N MET A 1 -21.29 -12.69 31.96
CA MET A 1 -20.53 -12.56 30.69
C MET A 1 -21.26 -11.80 29.57
N GLY A 2 -22.49 -11.29 29.76
CA GLY A 2 -23.24 -10.57 28.70
C GLY A 2 -22.99 -9.07 28.58
N CYS A 3 -22.51 -8.38 29.62
CA CYS A 3 -22.34 -6.91 29.58
C CYS A 3 -21.01 -6.44 28.95
N CYS A 4 -19.91 -7.20 29.08
CA CYS A 4 -18.62 -6.85 28.46
C CYS A 4 -18.65 -6.94 26.92
N PHE A 5 -19.47 -7.85 26.36
CA PHE A 5 -19.57 -8.02 24.91
C PHE A 5 -20.37 -6.90 24.22
N ARG A 6 -21.20 -6.17 24.98
CA ARG A 6 -22.00 -5.04 24.47
C ARG A 6 -21.23 -3.72 24.51
N ALA A 7 -20.40 -3.51 25.54
CA ALA A 7 -19.53 -2.33 25.65
C ALA A 7 -18.44 -2.31 24.57
N GLY A 8 -17.82 -3.46 24.25
CA GLY A 8 -16.83 -3.57 23.16
C GLY A 8 -17.41 -3.55 21.73
N ARG A 9 -18.75 -3.48 21.58
CA ARG A 9 -19.42 -3.20 20.29
C ARG A 9 -19.62 -1.69 20.10
N GLN A 10 -20.01 -0.97 21.16
CA GLN A 10 -20.21 0.48 21.09
C GLN A 10 -18.88 1.23 20.86
N ASP A 11 -17.82 0.88 21.59
CA ASP A 11 -16.49 1.50 21.42
C ASP A 11 -15.87 1.30 20.03
N ARG A 12 -16.23 0.20 19.34
CA ARG A 12 -15.76 -0.07 17.97
C ARG A 12 -16.57 0.65 16.90
N GLN A 13 -17.88 0.83 17.13
CA GLN A 13 -18.73 1.67 16.29
C GLN A 13 -18.25 3.13 16.37
N ASP A 14 -17.99 3.62 17.58
CA ASP A 14 -17.54 5.00 17.82
C ASP A 14 -16.12 5.24 17.26
N SER A 15 -15.21 4.25 17.36
CA SER A 15 -13.87 4.36 16.77
C SER A 15 -13.88 4.33 15.23
N PHE A 16 -14.85 3.65 14.61
CA PHE A 16 -15.02 3.62 13.15
C PHE A 16 -15.66 4.92 12.65
N GLU A 17 -16.69 5.44 13.33
CA GLU A 17 -17.28 6.75 13.00
C GLU A 17 -16.28 7.90 13.17
N ILE A 18 -15.46 7.88 14.24
CA ILE A 18 -14.40 8.87 14.45
C ILE A 18 -13.27 8.70 13.41
N GLY A 19 -12.94 7.46 13.02
CA GLY A 19 -11.94 7.18 11.99
C GLY A 19 -12.35 7.66 10.59
N VAL A 20 -13.61 7.41 10.21
CA VAL A 20 -14.20 7.88 8.95
C VAL A 20 -14.33 9.40 8.94
N ALA A 21 -14.80 10.02 10.02
CA ALA A 21 -14.87 11.48 10.13
C ALA A 21 -13.49 12.15 10.02
N LYS A 22 -12.45 11.54 10.61
CA LYS A 22 -11.07 12.07 10.55
C LYS A 22 -10.40 11.87 9.20
N LEU A 23 -10.78 10.84 8.43
CA LEU A 23 -10.33 10.61 7.06
C LEU A 23 -11.04 11.51 6.05
N VAL A 24 -12.33 11.78 6.25
CA VAL A 24 -13.08 12.78 5.46
C VAL A 24 -12.43 14.16 5.58
N GLN A 25 -11.98 14.54 6.78
CA GLN A 25 -11.33 15.83 7.03
C GLN A 25 -9.90 15.95 6.42
N VAL A 26 -9.22 14.84 6.16
CA VAL A 26 -7.94 14.84 5.41
C VAL A 26 -8.18 14.94 3.90
N CYS A 27 -9.32 14.44 3.41
CA CYS A 27 -9.68 14.49 1.99
C CYS A 27 -10.25 15.84 1.54
N GLU A 28 -10.79 16.65 2.47
CA GLU A 28 -11.17 18.06 2.20
C GLU A 28 -10.02 18.92 1.67
N GLY A 29 -8.75 18.49 1.83
CA GLY A 29 -7.57 19.19 1.33
C GLY A 29 -7.21 18.93 -0.14
N THR A 30 -7.77 17.90 -0.79
CA THR A 30 -7.25 17.44 -2.10
C THR A 30 -8.31 17.30 -3.19
N VAL A 31 -9.60 17.41 -2.87
CA VAL A 31 -10.65 17.47 -3.89
C VAL A 31 -10.85 18.92 -4.29
N THR A 32 -10.41 19.29 -5.49
CA THR A 32 -10.73 20.57 -6.10
C THR A 32 -12.25 20.77 -6.08
N MET A 33 -12.74 21.62 -5.18
CA MET A 33 -14.15 22.02 -5.13
C MET A 33 -14.51 22.69 -6.47
N GLY A 34 -15.16 21.93 -7.33
CA GLY A 34 -15.87 22.49 -8.48
C GLY A 34 -16.92 23.47 -7.96
N SER A 35 -16.92 24.68 -8.49
CA SER A 35 -17.80 25.76 -8.08
C SER A 35 -19.27 25.32 -7.99
N SER A 36 -19.89 25.50 -6.82
CA SER A 36 -21.32 25.29 -6.55
C SER A 36 -22.18 26.31 -7.31
N SER A 37 -22.32 26.12 -8.62
CA SER A 37 -23.38 26.74 -9.40
C SER A 37 -24.50 25.72 -9.55
N ARG A 38 -25.71 26.02 -9.06
CA ARG A 38 -26.93 25.37 -9.52
C ARG A 38 -26.99 25.58 -11.04
N GLY A 39 -26.53 24.58 -11.78
CA GLY A 39 -26.36 24.66 -13.22
C GLY A 39 -27.70 24.70 -13.95
N GLU A 40 -27.68 24.29 -15.22
CA GLU A 40 -28.90 24.11 -16.03
C GLU A 40 -29.92 23.14 -15.41
N TYR A 41 -29.47 22.32 -14.45
CA TYR A 41 -30.26 21.37 -13.68
C TYR A 41 -30.48 21.87 -12.24
N GLY A 42 -31.63 21.56 -11.65
CA GLY A 42 -32.03 22.06 -10.33
C GLY A 42 -31.29 21.46 -9.13
N CYS A 43 -30.24 20.66 -9.36
CA CYS A 43 -29.43 19.99 -8.35
C CYS A 43 -27.94 20.10 -8.70
N SER A 44 -27.08 20.22 -7.70
CA SER A 44 -25.62 20.13 -7.86
C SER A 44 -25.09 18.70 -7.62
N VAL A 45 -23.87 18.42 -8.07
CA VAL A 45 -23.20 17.13 -7.84
C VAL A 45 -22.99 16.87 -6.35
N ASP A 46 -22.56 17.89 -5.60
CA ASP A 46 -22.35 17.79 -4.16
C ASP A 46 -23.66 17.53 -3.40
N GLU A 47 -24.75 18.19 -3.79
CA GLU A 47 -26.09 17.95 -3.20
C GLU A 47 -26.52 16.49 -3.40
N LEU A 48 -26.32 15.92 -4.60
CA LEU A 48 -26.64 14.53 -4.90
C LEU A 48 -25.71 13.55 -4.15
N ARG A 49 -24.43 13.88 -4.01
CA ARG A 49 -23.48 13.06 -3.25
C ARG A 49 -23.85 13.01 -1.77
N THR A 50 -24.12 14.16 -1.17
CA THR A 50 -24.55 14.25 0.25
C THR A 50 -25.88 13.55 0.47
N LEU A 51 -26.81 13.60 -0.49
CA LEU A 51 -28.06 12.84 -0.40
C LEU A 51 -27.80 11.31 -0.29
N MET A 52 -26.79 10.80 -0.99
CA MET A 52 -26.40 9.38 -0.96
C MET A 52 -25.65 8.95 0.29
N GLU A 53 -25.32 9.85 1.23
CA GLU A 53 -24.72 9.50 2.52
C GLU A 53 -25.76 9.01 3.53
N TYR A 54 -27.01 9.46 3.41
CA TYR A 54 -28.10 9.09 4.32
C TYR A 54 -28.60 7.66 4.07
N ARG A 55 -29.18 7.05 5.11
CA ARG A 55 -29.70 5.67 5.06
C ARG A 55 -31.09 5.58 5.72
N GLY A 56 -31.88 4.61 5.26
CA GLY A 56 -33.16 4.27 5.89
C GLY A 56 -34.14 5.45 5.97
N ALA A 57 -34.78 5.59 7.13
CA ALA A 57 -35.81 6.61 7.37
C ALA A 57 -35.26 8.05 7.27
N GLU A 58 -34.00 8.27 7.66
CA GLU A 58 -33.37 9.60 7.57
C GLU A 58 -33.21 10.05 6.12
N ALA A 59 -32.83 9.13 5.23
CA ALA A 59 -32.75 9.42 3.80
C ALA A 59 -34.12 9.78 3.22
N ARG A 60 -35.19 9.10 3.67
CA ARG A 60 -36.56 9.38 3.24
C ARG A 60 -37.03 10.76 3.70
N GLU A 61 -36.81 11.10 4.97
CA GLU A 61 -37.19 12.40 5.53
C GLU A 61 -36.48 13.54 4.78
N LYS A 62 -35.17 13.39 4.54
CA LYS A 62 -34.41 14.40 3.80
C LYS A 62 -34.86 14.54 2.36
N LEU A 63 -35.19 13.42 1.70
CA LEU A 63 -35.74 13.44 0.34
C LEU A 63 -37.09 14.18 0.28
N ASP A 64 -37.96 13.97 1.27
CA ASP A 64 -39.27 14.63 1.31
C ASP A 64 -39.14 16.14 1.60
N ILE A 65 -38.27 16.53 2.54
CA ILE A 65 -38.07 17.93 2.92
C ILE A 65 -37.37 18.73 1.80
N GLU A 66 -36.26 18.21 1.27
CA GLU A 66 -35.41 18.98 0.36
C GLU A 66 -35.88 18.88 -1.10
N TYR A 67 -36.55 17.79 -1.49
CA TYR A 67 -36.85 17.48 -2.89
C TYR A 67 -38.33 17.24 -3.19
N ASP A 68 -39.26 17.35 -2.22
CA ASP A 68 -40.68 17.03 -2.44
C ASP A 68 -40.86 15.55 -2.90
N GLY A 69 -40.04 14.66 -2.33
CA GLY A 69 -40.03 13.23 -2.62
C GLY A 69 -39.29 12.84 -3.90
N VAL A 70 -39.46 11.57 -4.31
CA VAL A 70 -38.80 11.02 -5.51
C VAL A 70 -39.24 11.76 -6.78
N GLU A 71 -40.52 12.10 -6.89
CA GLU A 71 -41.06 12.81 -8.05
C GLU A 71 -40.51 14.23 -8.18
N GLY A 72 -40.33 14.94 -7.06
CA GLY A 72 -39.75 16.28 -7.09
C GLY A 72 -38.25 16.26 -7.41
N LEU A 73 -37.51 15.24 -6.98
CA LEU A 73 -36.14 15.01 -7.46
C LEU A 73 -36.10 14.77 -8.98
N CYS A 74 -36.98 13.91 -9.51
CA CYS A 74 -37.10 13.67 -10.95
C CYS A 74 -37.39 14.97 -11.72
N ARG A 75 -38.29 15.83 -11.19
CA ARG A 75 -38.58 17.16 -11.75
C ARG A 75 -37.35 18.07 -11.79
N ARG A 76 -36.52 18.08 -10.73
CA ARG A 76 -35.27 18.88 -10.70
C ARG A 76 -34.21 18.37 -11.67
N LEU A 77 -34.12 17.05 -11.82
CA LEU A 77 -33.24 16.38 -12.78
C LEU A 77 -33.79 16.39 -14.22
N LYS A 78 -34.95 17.03 -14.46
CA LYS A 78 -35.65 17.06 -15.75
C LYS A 78 -35.82 15.66 -16.36
N THR A 79 -36.16 14.68 -15.53
CA THR A 79 -36.39 13.29 -15.94
C THR A 79 -37.80 12.85 -15.58
N ASP A 80 -38.42 12.03 -16.42
CA ASP A 80 -39.73 11.45 -16.14
C ASP A 80 -39.56 10.11 -15.40
N SER A 81 -40.29 9.92 -14.30
CA SER A 81 -40.23 8.67 -13.52
C SER A 81 -40.67 7.42 -14.30
N SER A 82 -41.53 7.60 -15.31
CA SER A 82 -42.08 6.50 -16.12
C SER A 82 -41.38 6.33 -17.47
N ASN A 83 -41.09 7.44 -18.16
CA ASN A 83 -40.54 7.42 -19.52
C ASN A 83 -39.00 7.58 -19.54
N GLY A 84 -38.39 7.99 -18.43
CA GLY A 84 -36.97 8.27 -18.33
C GLY A 84 -36.52 9.45 -19.19
N LEU A 85 -35.21 9.50 -19.47
CA LEU A 85 -34.62 10.57 -20.26
C LEU A 85 -34.92 10.43 -21.75
N PRO A 86 -35.06 11.54 -22.50
CA PRO A 86 -35.11 11.49 -23.96
C PRO A 86 -33.80 10.92 -24.52
N GLN A 87 -33.88 10.18 -25.64
CA GLN A 87 -32.72 9.56 -26.29
C GLN A 87 -31.91 10.56 -27.14
N ASP A 88 -31.80 11.81 -26.69
CA ASP A 88 -31.03 12.86 -27.37
C ASP A 88 -29.57 12.80 -26.92
N LYS A 89 -28.64 12.65 -27.87
CA LYS A 89 -27.21 12.55 -27.57
C LYS A 89 -26.65 13.83 -26.98
N ASP A 90 -27.11 14.99 -27.46
CA ASP A 90 -26.59 16.28 -27.03
C ASP A 90 -26.92 16.53 -25.55
N GLU A 91 -28.13 16.13 -25.10
CA GLU A 91 -28.53 16.22 -23.70
C GLU A 91 -27.74 15.25 -22.81
N LEU A 92 -27.51 14.01 -23.27
CA LEU A 92 -26.71 13.03 -22.53
C LEU A 92 -25.26 13.50 -22.35
N ASP A 93 -24.65 14.07 -23.39
CA ASP A 93 -23.28 14.58 -23.32
C ASP A 93 -23.17 15.84 -22.45
N ARG A 94 -24.18 16.71 -22.44
CA ARG A 94 -24.28 17.82 -21.47
C ARG A 94 -24.34 17.32 -20.03
N ARG A 95 -25.15 16.29 -19.75
CA ARG A 95 -25.22 15.69 -18.41
C ARG A 95 -23.89 15.08 -17.98
N ARG A 96 -23.19 14.41 -18.90
CA ARG A 96 -21.83 13.89 -18.63
C ARG A 96 -20.85 15.02 -18.31
N ALA A 97 -20.94 16.16 -18.99
CA ALA A 97 -20.10 17.32 -18.71
C ALA A 97 -20.40 17.95 -17.33
N VAL A 98 -21.66 17.93 -16.88
CA VAL A 98 -22.08 18.53 -15.60
C VAL A 98 -21.88 17.58 -14.41
N PHE A 99 -22.35 16.33 -14.52
CA PHE A 99 -22.38 15.36 -13.42
C PHE A 99 -21.22 14.36 -13.43
N GLY A 100 -20.47 14.29 -14.52
CA GLY A 100 -19.38 13.33 -14.73
C GLY A 100 -19.81 12.10 -15.52
N ALA A 101 -18.81 11.30 -15.91
CA ALA A 101 -19.00 10.01 -16.60
C ALA A 101 -19.03 8.86 -15.60
N ASN A 102 -19.74 7.78 -15.93
CA ASN A 102 -19.77 6.56 -15.12
C ASN A 102 -18.53 5.67 -15.37
N GLU A 103 -17.34 6.23 -15.15
CA GLU A 103 -16.07 5.54 -15.32
C GLU A 103 -15.21 5.81 -14.08
N ILE A 104 -14.72 4.74 -13.46
CA ILE A 104 -13.73 4.85 -12.39
C ILE A 104 -12.37 4.88 -13.09
N PRO A 105 -11.57 5.96 -12.93
CA PRO A 105 -10.34 6.12 -13.69
C PRO A 105 -9.41 4.94 -13.42
N PRO A 106 -9.01 4.18 -14.45
CA PRO A 106 -8.03 3.12 -14.28
C PRO A 106 -6.66 3.73 -13.97
N HIS A 107 -5.84 3.03 -13.18
CA HIS A 107 -4.47 3.46 -12.95
C HIS A 107 -3.72 3.58 -14.30
N PRO A 108 -2.98 4.67 -14.52
CA PRO A 108 -2.31 4.89 -15.80
C PRO A 108 -1.33 3.75 -16.08
N PRO A 109 -1.30 3.25 -17.31
CA PRO A 109 -0.42 2.15 -17.69
C PRO A 109 1.05 2.50 -17.47
N LYS A 110 1.84 1.59 -16.89
CA LYS A 110 3.29 1.78 -16.84
C LYS A 110 3.85 1.74 -18.26
N SER A 111 4.77 2.66 -18.55
CA SER A 111 5.49 2.67 -19.82
C SER A 111 6.57 1.60 -19.84
N PHE A 112 6.94 1.10 -21.02
CA PHE A 112 8.00 0.09 -21.13
C PHE A 112 9.33 0.57 -20.50
N LEU A 113 9.71 1.84 -20.70
CA LEU A 113 10.92 2.41 -20.10
C LEU A 113 10.82 2.53 -18.58
N GLN A 114 9.63 2.81 -18.05
CA GLN A 114 9.39 2.83 -16.61
C GLN A 114 9.51 1.43 -16.01
N LEU A 115 9.04 0.38 -16.71
CA LEU A 115 9.24 -1.01 -16.29
C LEU A 115 10.72 -1.42 -16.32
N VAL A 116 11.47 -0.99 -17.35
CA VAL A 116 12.92 -1.20 -17.42
C VAL A 116 13.63 -0.49 -16.27
N TRP A 117 13.25 0.75 -15.96
CA TRP A 117 13.80 1.52 -14.84
C TRP A 117 13.49 0.87 -13.49
N GLU A 118 12.26 0.38 -13.30
CA GLU A 118 11.86 -0.35 -12.10
C GLU A 118 12.62 -1.68 -11.95
N ALA A 119 12.86 -2.40 -13.05
CA ALA A 119 13.67 -3.60 -13.07
C ALA A 119 15.14 -3.31 -12.71
N LEU A 120 15.72 -2.20 -13.19
CA LEU A 120 17.09 -1.80 -12.87
C LEU A 120 17.31 -1.39 -11.40
N GLN A 121 16.25 -1.07 -10.65
CA GLN A 121 16.34 -0.72 -9.23
C GLN A 121 16.47 -1.93 -8.29
N ASP A 122 16.51 -3.16 -8.82
CA ASP A 122 16.83 -4.33 -8.02
C ASP A 122 18.29 -4.25 -7.56
N VAL A 123 18.54 -4.21 -6.24
CA VAL A 123 19.90 -4.09 -5.70
C VAL A 123 20.78 -5.25 -6.16
N THR A 124 20.22 -6.43 -6.43
CA THR A 124 20.99 -7.55 -7.00
C THR A 124 21.59 -7.19 -8.36
N LEU A 125 20.83 -6.53 -9.23
CA LEU A 125 21.30 -6.05 -10.53
C LEU A 125 22.26 -4.87 -10.39
N ILE A 126 22.04 -3.99 -9.41
CA ILE A 126 22.96 -2.87 -9.13
C ILE A 126 24.33 -3.39 -8.69
N ILE A 127 24.39 -4.40 -7.81
CA ILE A 127 25.66 -5.02 -7.39
C ILE A 127 26.39 -5.62 -8.58
N LEU A 128 25.68 -6.34 -9.45
CA LEU A 128 26.27 -6.92 -10.67
C LEU A 128 26.78 -5.85 -11.63
N LEU A 129 26.07 -4.72 -11.76
CA LEU A 129 26.48 -3.60 -12.60
C LEU A 129 27.75 -2.92 -12.04
N VAL A 130 27.81 -2.68 -10.73
CA VAL A 130 29.00 -2.13 -10.06
C VAL A 130 30.20 -3.07 -10.22
N SER A 131 29.99 -4.39 -10.02
CA SER A 131 31.04 -5.39 -10.24
C SER A 131 31.53 -5.37 -11.69
N ALA A 132 30.64 -5.29 -12.67
CA ALA A 132 31.01 -5.23 -14.09
C ALA A 132 31.85 -3.97 -14.40
N ILE A 133 31.47 -2.82 -13.84
CA ILE A 133 32.21 -1.56 -14.01
C ILE A 133 33.59 -1.64 -13.36
N VAL A 134 33.70 -2.19 -12.14
CA VAL A 134 34.99 -2.36 -11.45
C VAL A 134 35.90 -3.31 -12.22
N SER A 135 35.41 -4.47 -12.66
CA SER A 135 36.19 -5.42 -13.48
C SER A 135 36.66 -4.79 -14.78
N LEU A 136 35.80 -4.02 -15.45
CA LEU A 136 36.16 -3.30 -16.67
C LEU A 136 37.21 -2.20 -16.39
N ALA A 137 37.07 -1.45 -15.29
CA ALA A 137 38.03 -0.41 -14.91
C ALA A 137 39.40 -0.99 -14.56
N LEU A 138 39.46 -2.11 -13.83
CA LEU A 138 40.71 -2.83 -13.54
C LEU A 138 41.36 -3.37 -14.82
N SER A 139 40.56 -3.82 -15.79
CA SER A 139 41.08 -4.23 -17.10
C SER A 139 41.73 -3.08 -17.88
N PHE A 140 41.32 -1.83 -17.66
CA PHE A 140 41.94 -0.66 -18.30
C PHE A 140 43.09 -0.06 -17.47
N TYR A 141 43.18 -0.35 -16.17
CA TYR A 141 44.21 0.19 -15.30
C TYR A 141 45.48 -0.65 -15.37
N ARG A 142 46.50 -0.12 -16.06
CA ARG A 142 47.81 -0.77 -16.23
C ARG A 142 48.75 -0.35 -15.08
N PRO A 143 49.18 -1.25 -14.17
CA PRO A 143 50.33 -0.93 -13.32
C PRO A 143 51.59 -0.83 -14.21
N PRO A 144 52.45 0.18 -14.00
CA PRO A 144 53.74 0.23 -14.67
C PRO A 144 54.61 -0.93 -14.16
N ASP A 145 55.08 -1.77 -15.09
CA ASP A 145 55.85 -2.99 -14.82
C ASP A 145 57.08 -2.71 -13.93
N ASP A 146 57.02 -3.07 -12.64
CA ASP A 146 58.21 -3.27 -11.82
C ASP A 146 58.66 -4.72 -11.98
N GLY A 147 59.68 -4.93 -12.81
CA GLY A 147 60.11 -6.23 -13.35
C GLY A 147 60.60 -7.29 -12.36
N LEU A 148 59.79 -7.67 -11.36
CA LEU A 148 60.00 -8.74 -10.39
C LEU A 148 58.64 -9.42 -10.08
N GLY A 149 58.03 -10.03 -11.10
CA GLY A 149 56.84 -10.85 -10.98
C GLY A 149 56.84 -11.92 -12.07
N ALA A 150 56.60 -13.17 -11.69
CA ALA A 150 56.76 -14.37 -12.50
C ALA A 150 55.92 -14.36 -13.79
N GLY A 151 56.43 -15.04 -14.83
CA GLY A 151 55.91 -14.98 -16.20
C GLY A 151 54.41 -15.23 -16.34
N SER A 152 53.67 -14.16 -16.57
CA SER A 152 52.31 -14.18 -17.11
C SER A 152 52.39 -13.96 -18.60
N ASP A 153 51.92 -14.92 -19.37
CA ASP A 153 51.90 -14.90 -20.83
C ASP A 153 51.12 -13.68 -21.35
N ASP A 154 51.65 -13.02 -22.39
CA ASP A 154 51.01 -11.88 -23.09
C ASP A 154 49.59 -12.19 -23.63
N SER A 155 49.17 -13.47 -23.62
CA SER A 155 47.86 -13.95 -24.03
C SER A 155 46.74 -13.77 -22.99
N GLU A 156 47.05 -13.60 -21.70
CA GLU A 156 46.02 -13.39 -20.67
C GLU A 156 45.46 -11.95 -20.69
N HIS A 157 46.23 -10.99 -21.20
CA HIS A 157 45.89 -9.57 -21.18
C HIS A 157 44.86 -9.16 -22.25
N GLU A 158 44.79 -9.83 -23.39
CA GLU A 158 43.77 -9.52 -24.42
C GLU A 158 42.35 -9.94 -24.01
N ALA A 159 42.21 -10.83 -23.02
CA ALA A 159 40.93 -11.35 -22.57
C ALA A 159 40.31 -10.61 -21.37
N GLY A 160 41.04 -9.73 -20.68
CA GLY A 160 40.58 -9.09 -19.43
C GLY A 160 39.33 -8.21 -19.60
N TRP A 161 39.20 -7.51 -20.73
CA TRP A 161 38.02 -6.66 -21.00
C TRP A 161 36.79 -7.50 -21.34
N ILE A 162 37.00 -8.73 -21.84
CA ILE A 162 35.93 -9.65 -22.26
C ILE A 162 35.12 -10.09 -21.03
N GLU A 163 35.77 -10.27 -19.87
CA GLU A 163 35.08 -10.64 -18.63
C GLU A 163 34.09 -9.57 -18.18
N GLY A 164 34.52 -8.30 -18.10
CA GLY A 164 33.63 -7.19 -17.72
C GLY A 164 32.49 -6.97 -18.73
N VAL A 165 32.79 -7.10 -20.03
CA VAL A 165 31.78 -6.97 -21.09
C VAL A 165 30.78 -8.13 -21.07
N ALA A 166 31.21 -9.36 -20.78
CA ALA A 166 30.32 -10.52 -20.68
C ALA A 166 29.29 -10.35 -19.56
N ILE A 167 29.72 -9.83 -18.40
CA ILE A 167 28.82 -9.56 -17.26
C ILE A 167 27.82 -8.44 -17.63
N LEU A 168 28.28 -7.37 -18.27
CA LEU A 168 27.42 -6.26 -18.69
C LEU A 168 26.34 -6.71 -19.68
N ILE A 169 26.71 -7.52 -20.68
CA ILE A 169 25.75 -8.07 -21.65
C ILE A 169 24.73 -8.97 -20.96
N SER A 170 25.18 -9.83 -20.02
CA SER A 170 24.29 -10.70 -19.25
C SER A 170 23.24 -9.92 -18.47
N VAL A 171 23.64 -8.86 -17.75
CA VAL A 171 22.72 -7.98 -17.01
C VAL A 171 21.71 -7.32 -17.94
N VAL A 172 22.14 -6.79 -19.09
CA VAL A 172 21.26 -6.17 -20.08
C VAL A 172 20.21 -7.16 -20.59
N VAL A 173 20.60 -8.40 -20.90
CA VAL A 173 19.67 -9.44 -21.37
C VAL A 173 18.65 -9.78 -20.28
N VAL A 174 19.08 -9.94 -19.03
CA VAL A 174 18.19 -10.24 -17.90
C VAL A 174 17.16 -9.12 -17.68
N VAL A 175 17.61 -7.86 -17.68
CA VAL A 175 16.72 -6.69 -17.55
C VAL A 175 15.70 -6.65 -18.69
N LEU A 176 16.15 -6.88 -19.94
CA LEU A 176 15.27 -6.87 -21.10
C LEU A 176 14.22 -7.99 -21.04
N VAL A 177 14.63 -9.22 -20.71
CA VAL A 177 13.71 -10.36 -20.55
C VAL A 177 12.69 -10.09 -19.45
N THR A 178 13.15 -9.51 -18.33
CA THR A 178 12.28 -9.16 -17.20
C THR A 178 11.25 -8.10 -17.59
N ALA A 179 11.69 -7.00 -18.21
CA ALA A 179 10.82 -5.93 -18.67
C ALA A 179 9.83 -6.38 -19.76
N LEU A 180 10.25 -7.27 -20.68
CA LEU A 180 9.35 -7.85 -21.69
C LEU A 180 8.30 -8.76 -21.06
N ASN A 181 8.69 -9.60 -20.10
CA ASN A 181 7.76 -10.45 -19.37
C ASN A 181 6.73 -9.63 -18.59
N ASP A 182 7.14 -8.55 -17.93
CA ASP A 182 6.22 -7.71 -17.18
C ASP A 182 5.34 -6.86 -18.10
N TYR A 183 5.87 -6.36 -19.22
CA TYR A 183 5.09 -5.64 -20.23
C TYR A 183 4.02 -6.52 -20.87
N THR A 184 4.35 -7.78 -21.18
CA THR A 184 3.38 -8.74 -21.75
C THR A 184 2.28 -9.11 -20.77
N LYS A 185 2.61 -9.32 -19.48
CA LYS A 185 1.61 -9.52 -18.42
C LYS A 185 0.67 -8.32 -18.33
N GLU A 186 1.23 -7.11 -18.26
CA GLU A 186 0.44 -5.90 -18.12
C GLU A 186 -0.48 -5.70 -19.33
N ARG A 187 -0.01 -5.99 -20.55
CA ARG A 187 -0.83 -5.95 -21.77
C ARG A 187 -2.00 -6.95 -21.73
N GLN A 188 -1.80 -8.14 -21.16
CA GLN A 188 -2.86 -9.15 -21.02
C GLN A 188 -3.92 -8.70 -20.02
N PHE A 189 -3.52 -8.13 -18.88
CA PHE A 189 -4.46 -7.56 -17.92
C PHE A 189 -5.31 -6.44 -18.53
N ARG A 190 -4.69 -5.55 -19.31
CA ARG A 190 -5.41 -4.47 -20.02
C ARG A 190 -6.45 -5.01 -21.00
N GLY A 191 -6.10 -6.07 -21.75
CA GLY A 191 -7.03 -6.69 -22.71
C GLY A 191 -8.25 -7.32 -22.04
N LEU A 192 -8.05 -7.94 -20.87
CA LEU A 192 -9.15 -8.50 -20.09
C LEU A 192 -10.03 -7.40 -19.49
N GLN A 193 -9.42 -6.36 -18.93
CA GLN A 193 -10.13 -5.24 -18.31
C GLN A 193 -11.00 -4.50 -19.33
N ALA A 194 -10.44 -4.15 -20.50
CA ALA A 194 -11.20 -3.48 -21.56
C ALA A 194 -12.38 -4.33 -22.08
N LYS A 195 -12.21 -5.66 -22.13
CA LYS A 195 -13.28 -6.56 -22.54
C LYS A 195 -14.42 -6.60 -21.50
N ILE A 196 -14.08 -6.65 -20.21
CA ILE A 196 -15.08 -6.64 -19.12
C ILE A 196 -15.87 -5.33 -19.13
N GLU A 197 -15.20 -4.19 -19.30
CA GLU A 197 -15.86 -2.87 -19.31
C GLU A 197 -16.83 -2.70 -20.48
N THR A 198 -16.53 -3.26 -21.65
CA THR A 198 -17.39 -3.15 -22.84
C THR A 198 -18.55 -4.15 -22.89
N GLU A 199 -18.46 -5.27 -22.17
CA GLU A 199 -19.48 -6.33 -22.19
C GLU A 199 -20.60 -6.14 -21.15
N HIS A 200 -20.33 -5.40 -20.07
CA HIS A 200 -21.32 -5.16 -19.01
C HIS A 200 -22.40 -4.16 -19.49
N LYS A 201 -23.59 -4.71 -19.76
CA LYS A 201 -24.78 -3.94 -20.15
C LYS A 201 -25.79 -3.90 -19.01
N PHE A 202 -26.45 -2.76 -18.86
CA PHE A 202 -27.50 -2.55 -17.88
C PHE A 202 -28.79 -2.08 -18.56
N ALA A 203 -29.94 -2.47 -18.01
CA ALA A 203 -31.24 -2.10 -18.57
C ALA A 203 -31.69 -0.72 -18.05
N VAL A 204 -31.95 0.20 -18.96
CA VAL A 204 -32.46 1.55 -18.66
C VAL A 204 -33.72 1.83 -19.46
N ILE A 205 -34.51 2.79 -19.00
CA ILE A 205 -35.68 3.31 -19.71
C ILE A 205 -35.32 4.71 -20.21
N ARG A 206 -35.35 4.89 -21.54
CA ARG A 206 -35.16 6.20 -22.21
C ARG A 206 -36.25 6.38 -23.27
N GLY A 207 -36.91 7.54 -23.28
CA GLY A 207 -38.01 7.83 -24.22
C GLY A 207 -39.19 6.85 -24.14
N GLY A 208 -39.43 6.24 -22.97
CA GLY A 208 -40.47 5.22 -22.74
C GLY A 208 -40.12 3.82 -23.25
N VAL A 209 -38.92 3.61 -23.80
CA VAL A 209 -38.46 2.31 -24.31
C VAL A 209 -37.38 1.75 -23.39
N GLN A 210 -37.48 0.45 -23.09
CA GLN A 210 -36.44 -0.26 -22.36
C GLN A 210 -35.28 -0.59 -23.31
N LEU A 211 -34.08 -0.10 -22.98
CA LEU A 211 -32.85 -0.28 -23.75
C LEU A 211 -31.78 -0.93 -22.86
N GLN A 212 -30.91 -1.73 -23.46
CA GLN A 212 -29.68 -2.20 -22.80
C GLN A 212 -28.52 -1.32 -23.26
N ILE A 213 -27.96 -0.54 -22.34
CA ILE A 213 -26.80 0.33 -22.60
C ILE A 213 -25.58 -0.19 -21.85
N VAL A 214 -24.40 0.18 -22.31
CA VAL A 214 -23.15 -0.13 -21.59
C VAL A 214 -23.12 0.67 -20.28
N VAL A 215 -22.59 0.08 -19.22
CA VAL A 215 -22.50 0.72 -17.89
C VAL A 215 -21.81 2.10 -17.94
N ASN A 216 -20.79 2.27 -18.78
CA ASN A 216 -20.06 3.53 -18.94
C ASN A 216 -20.92 4.65 -19.54
N GLU A 217 -22.02 4.31 -20.24
CA GLU A 217 -22.92 5.29 -20.85
C GLU A 217 -24.04 5.78 -19.93
N LEU A 218 -24.13 5.26 -18.71
CA LEU A 218 -25.10 5.68 -17.69
C LEU A 218 -24.85 7.13 -17.28
N VAL A 219 -25.93 7.89 -17.15
CA VAL A 219 -25.89 9.29 -16.72
C VAL A 219 -26.86 9.55 -15.58
N VAL A 220 -26.61 10.63 -14.84
CA VAL A 220 -27.52 11.08 -13.78
C VAL A 220 -28.89 11.46 -14.36
N GLY A 221 -29.94 10.94 -13.74
CA GLY A 221 -31.33 11.07 -14.16
C GLY A 221 -31.84 9.95 -15.06
N ASP A 222 -31.00 8.99 -15.47
CA ASP A 222 -31.47 7.76 -16.12
C ASP A 222 -32.38 6.98 -15.17
N ILE A 223 -33.40 6.33 -15.73
CA ILE A 223 -34.23 5.37 -14.99
C ILE A 223 -33.70 3.97 -15.25
N ALA A 224 -32.99 3.42 -14.27
CA ALA A 224 -32.42 2.09 -14.33
C ALA A 224 -33.47 1.05 -13.87
N GLN A 225 -33.61 -0.03 -14.63
CA GLN A 225 -34.48 -1.14 -14.27
C GLN A 225 -33.65 -2.25 -13.63
N ILE A 226 -34.00 -2.55 -12.38
CA ILE A 226 -33.29 -3.49 -11.53
C ILE A 226 -34.00 -4.84 -11.55
N LYS A 227 -33.23 -5.91 -11.77
CA LYS A 227 -33.70 -7.29 -11.72
C LYS A 227 -32.87 -8.11 -10.73
N TYR A 228 -33.40 -9.28 -10.38
CA TYR A 228 -32.70 -10.28 -9.59
C TYR A 228 -31.34 -10.64 -10.21
N GLY A 229 -30.30 -10.68 -9.39
CA GLY A 229 -28.93 -11.03 -9.80
C GLY A 229 -28.12 -9.87 -10.38
N ASP A 230 -28.72 -8.69 -10.56
CA ASP A 230 -28.00 -7.52 -11.07
C ASP A 230 -27.01 -6.98 -10.01
N LEU A 231 -25.84 -6.56 -10.48
CA LEU A 231 -24.91 -5.72 -9.73
C LEU A 231 -25.23 -4.26 -10.05
N LEU A 232 -25.48 -3.44 -9.04
CA LEU A 232 -25.82 -2.04 -9.27
C LEU A 232 -24.59 -1.24 -9.76
N PRO A 233 -24.65 -0.65 -10.97
CA PRO A 233 -23.50 0.05 -11.56
C PRO A 233 -23.30 1.48 -11.05
N ALA A 234 -24.34 2.07 -10.44
CA ALA A 234 -24.37 3.46 -10.02
C ALA A 234 -25.30 3.60 -8.80
N ASP A 235 -25.14 4.71 -8.09
CA ASP A 235 -26.00 5.07 -6.96
C ASP A 235 -27.33 5.62 -7.47
N GLY A 236 -28.39 5.41 -6.69
CA GLY A 236 -29.69 5.96 -7.05
C GLY A 236 -30.76 5.83 -5.98
N ILE A 237 -31.93 6.35 -6.33
CA ILE A 237 -33.11 6.37 -5.48
C ILE A 237 -34.19 5.52 -6.11
N LEU A 238 -34.83 4.68 -5.30
CA LEU A 238 -35.88 3.77 -5.69
C LEU A 238 -37.16 4.54 -6.02
N VAL A 239 -37.63 4.41 -7.26
CA VAL A 239 -38.89 4.97 -7.74
C VAL A 239 -40.03 3.99 -7.51
N GLN A 240 -39.78 2.71 -7.77
CA GLN A 240 -40.77 1.64 -7.64
C GLN A 240 -40.05 0.34 -7.22
N SER A 241 -40.66 -0.44 -6.34
CA SER A 241 -40.12 -1.71 -5.86
C SER A 241 -41.17 -2.82 -5.83
N ASN A 242 -40.73 -4.04 -6.14
CA ASN A 242 -41.50 -5.27 -5.95
C ASN A 242 -40.65 -6.23 -5.10
N ASP A 243 -40.90 -6.26 -3.79
CA ASP A 243 -40.19 -7.09 -2.80
C ASP A 243 -38.65 -7.09 -2.95
N LEU A 244 -38.08 -5.89 -3.11
CA LEU A 244 -36.66 -5.72 -3.38
C LEU A 244 -35.81 -5.98 -2.13
N LYS A 245 -34.86 -6.91 -2.23
CA LYS A 245 -33.84 -7.18 -1.21
C LYS A 245 -32.45 -7.10 -1.81
N ILE A 246 -31.57 -6.42 -1.12
CA ILE A 246 -30.20 -6.15 -1.58
C ILE A 246 -29.21 -6.62 -0.52
N ASP A 247 -28.10 -7.18 -1.00
CA ASP A 247 -26.93 -7.50 -0.22
C ASP A 247 -25.96 -6.30 -0.25
N GLU A 248 -25.80 -5.66 0.91
CA GLU A 248 -24.89 -4.53 1.11
C GLU A 248 -23.54 -4.94 1.73
N SER A 249 -23.25 -6.24 1.81
CA SER A 249 -22.01 -6.77 2.40
C SER A 249 -20.74 -6.22 1.76
N SER A 250 -20.80 -5.82 0.49
CA SER A 250 -19.66 -5.20 -0.21
C SER A 250 -19.28 -3.83 0.35
N LEU A 251 -20.21 -3.13 1.03
CA LEU A 251 -19.99 -1.81 1.62
C LEU A 251 -19.93 -1.86 3.15
N THR A 252 -20.82 -2.60 3.79
CA THR A 252 -20.92 -2.65 5.26
C THR A 252 -20.10 -3.78 5.88
N GLY A 253 -19.75 -4.82 5.09
CA GLY A 253 -19.13 -6.03 5.59
C GLY A 253 -20.08 -6.98 6.32
N GLU A 254 -21.37 -6.63 6.43
CA GLU A 254 -22.41 -7.47 7.04
C GLU A 254 -23.21 -8.16 5.94
N SER A 255 -23.36 -9.49 6.01
CA SER A 255 -24.03 -10.32 4.99
C SER A 255 -25.56 -10.35 5.11
N ASP A 256 -26.16 -9.42 5.85
CA ASP A 256 -27.60 -9.39 6.05
C ASP A 256 -28.30 -8.72 4.86
N GLN A 257 -29.37 -9.34 4.39
CA GLN A 257 -30.18 -8.82 3.28
C GLN A 257 -31.09 -7.70 3.77
N ILE A 258 -30.95 -6.52 3.16
CA ILE A 258 -31.73 -5.34 3.54
C ILE A 258 -32.91 -5.18 2.58
N ARG A 259 -34.11 -5.03 3.13
CA ARG A 259 -35.33 -4.77 2.36
C ARG A 259 -35.38 -3.29 1.97
N LYS A 260 -35.56 -3.03 0.68
CA LYS A 260 -35.65 -1.68 0.13
C LYS A 260 -37.08 -1.40 -0.33
N SER A 261 -37.59 -0.24 0.07
CA SER A 261 -38.92 0.23 -0.29
C SER A 261 -38.89 1.75 -0.42
N PRO A 262 -39.62 2.35 -1.37
CA PRO A 262 -39.75 3.80 -1.49
C PRO A 262 -40.16 4.50 -0.18
N GLU A 263 -40.86 3.79 0.70
CA GLU A 263 -41.43 4.30 1.95
C GLU A 263 -40.49 4.22 3.14
N PHE A 264 -39.58 3.24 3.17
CA PHE A 264 -38.72 2.96 4.33
C PHE A 264 -37.25 3.27 4.07
N ASP A 265 -36.72 2.78 2.96
CA ASP A 265 -35.32 2.95 2.58
C ASP A 265 -35.21 2.98 1.05
N PRO A 266 -35.31 4.17 0.44
CA PRO A 266 -35.28 4.31 -1.00
C PRO A 266 -33.85 4.36 -1.56
N MET A 267 -32.80 4.30 -0.74
CA MET A 267 -31.41 4.45 -1.22
C MET A 267 -30.85 3.13 -1.77
N LEU A 268 -30.23 3.23 -2.94
CA LEU A 268 -29.56 2.14 -3.63
C LEU A 268 -28.12 2.53 -3.92
N LEU A 269 -27.19 1.64 -3.61
CA LEU A 269 -25.76 1.91 -3.65
C LEU A 269 -25.09 1.10 -4.74
N SER A 270 -24.14 1.71 -5.44
CA SER A 270 -23.30 1.04 -6.41
C SER A 270 -22.51 -0.09 -5.74
N GLY A 271 -22.17 -1.13 -6.51
CA GLY A 271 -21.42 -2.27 -6.00
C GLY A 271 -22.22 -3.24 -5.11
N THR A 272 -23.52 -3.00 -4.91
CA THR A 272 -24.40 -3.92 -4.17
C THR A 272 -25.10 -4.90 -5.10
N HIS A 273 -25.44 -6.08 -4.56
CA HIS A 273 -26.04 -7.17 -5.32
C HIS A 273 -27.52 -7.34 -5.01
N VAL A 274 -28.34 -7.47 -6.05
CA VAL A 274 -29.79 -7.66 -5.91
C VAL A 274 -30.09 -9.14 -5.66
N MET A 275 -30.52 -9.45 -4.44
CA MET A 275 -30.77 -10.82 -4.00
C MET A 275 -32.19 -11.29 -4.25
N GLU A 276 -33.18 -10.41 -4.21
CA GLU A 276 -34.58 -10.76 -4.51
C GLU A 276 -35.33 -9.54 -5.06
N GLY A 277 -36.38 -9.80 -5.83
CA GLY A 277 -37.32 -8.79 -6.30
C GLY A 277 -36.89 -8.07 -7.58
N SER A 278 -37.56 -6.96 -7.84
CA SER A 278 -37.28 -6.07 -8.98
C SER A 278 -37.69 -4.65 -8.65
N GLY A 279 -37.17 -3.68 -9.39
CA GLY A 279 -37.51 -2.27 -9.15
C GLY A 279 -37.09 -1.35 -10.27
N LYS A 280 -37.43 -0.07 -10.12
CA LYS A 280 -36.94 1.03 -10.93
C LYS A 280 -36.25 2.03 -10.02
N MET A 281 -35.09 2.51 -10.43
CA MET A 281 -34.35 3.55 -9.72
C MET A 281 -34.04 4.72 -10.64
N VAL A 282 -33.96 5.91 -10.06
CA VAL A 282 -33.36 7.08 -10.72
C VAL A 282 -31.89 7.15 -10.31
N VAL A 283 -31.00 7.26 -11.30
CA VAL A 283 -29.55 7.38 -11.06
C VAL A 283 -29.24 8.78 -10.53
N THR A 284 -28.55 8.85 -9.39
CA THR A 284 -28.19 10.11 -8.73
C THR A 284 -26.70 10.42 -8.80
N ALA A 285 -25.83 9.41 -8.60
CA ALA A 285 -24.39 9.59 -8.65
C ALA A 285 -23.72 8.46 -9.44
N VAL A 286 -22.71 8.83 -10.23
CA VAL A 286 -22.00 7.93 -11.17
C VAL A 286 -20.49 8.06 -11.02
N GLY A 287 -19.76 7.00 -11.38
CA GLY A 287 -18.30 6.99 -11.42
C GLY A 287 -17.67 7.37 -10.08
N VAL A 288 -16.72 8.31 -10.11
CA VAL A 288 -16.01 8.82 -8.91
C VAL A 288 -16.92 9.49 -7.87
N ASN A 289 -18.13 9.89 -8.27
CA ASN A 289 -19.09 10.54 -7.37
C ASN A 289 -19.98 9.55 -6.62
N SER A 290 -19.99 8.27 -7.00
CA SER A 290 -20.74 7.23 -6.28
C SER A 290 -20.02 6.79 -5.01
N GLN A 291 -20.73 6.18 -4.07
CA GLN A 291 -20.14 5.67 -2.81
C GLN A 291 -19.01 4.68 -3.07
N THR A 292 -19.19 3.75 -4.01
CA THR A 292 -18.12 2.83 -4.42
C THR A 292 -16.97 3.56 -5.11
N GLY A 293 -17.27 4.56 -5.94
CA GLY A 293 -16.23 5.37 -6.60
C GLY A 293 -15.36 6.14 -5.62
N ILE A 294 -15.96 6.73 -4.59
CA ILE A 294 -15.26 7.41 -3.50
C ILE A 294 -14.36 6.43 -2.76
N ILE A 295 -14.90 5.27 -2.33
CA ILE A 295 -14.13 4.24 -1.63
C ILE A 295 -12.98 3.74 -2.50
N MET A 296 -13.21 3.48 -3.79
CA MET A 296 -12.19 2.99 -4.72
C MET A 296 -11.09 4.03 -4.95
N THR A 297 -11.45 5.31 -5.02
CA THR A 297 -10.48 6.41 -5.16
C THR A 297 -9.62 6.54 -3.90
N LEU A 298 -10.22 6.42 -2.71
CA LEU A 298 -9.50 6.43 -1.44
C LEU A 298 -8.57 5.22 -1.29
N LEU A 299 -9.03 4.02 -1.67
CA LEU A 299 -8.22 2.80 -1.67
C LEU A 299 -7.11 2.86 -2.71
N GLY A 300 -7.35 3.45 -3.88
CA GLY A 300 -6.33 3.69 -4.90
C GLY A 300 -5.22 4.59 -4.37
N ALA A 301 -5.58 5.72 -3.76
CA ALA A 301 -4.62 6.62 -3.13
C ALA A 301 -3.82 5.94 -2.00
N ALA A 302 -4.47 5.09 -1.20
CA ALA A 302 -3.79 4.32 -0.15
C ALA A 302 -2.84 3.25 -0.71
N LYS A 303 -3.21 2.57 -1.79
CA LYS A 303 -2.35 1.58 -2.46
C LYS A 303 -1.06 2.19 -2.97
N ASP A 304 -1.14 3.38 -3.57
CA ASP A 304 0.04 4.08 -4.07
C ASP A 304 1.05 4.36 -2.95
N VAL A 305 0.57 4.80 -1.78
CA VAL A 305 1.43 5.02 -0.59
C VAL A 305 2.07 3.71 -0.12
N VAL A 306 1.29 2.64 0.00
CA VAL A 306 1.80 1.32 0.46
C VAL A 306 2.80 0.73 -0.55
N GLU A 307 2.57 0.90 -1.85
CA GLU A 307 3.52 0.45 -2.87
C GLU A 307 4.86 1.19 -2.77
N GLU A 308 4.83 2.50 -2.53
CA GLU A 308 6.06 3.28 -2.34
C GLU A 308 6.80 2.90 -1.06
N GLU A 309 6.11 2.67 0.05
CA GLU A 309 6.71 2.17 1.30
C GLU A 309 7.34 0.78 1.10
N ARG A 310 6.65 -0.13 0.41
CA ARG A 310 7.16 -1.47 0.12
C ARG A 310 8.41 -1.42 -0.77
N LYS A 311 8.44 -0.53 -1.75
CA LYS A 311 9.64 -0.29 -2.58
C LYS A 311 10.79 0.26 -1.74
N ALA A 312 10.54 1.19 -0.82
CA ALA A 312 11.55 1.72 0.09
C ALA A 312 12.13 0.63 1.01
N ALA A 313 11.28 -0.17 1.66
CA ALA A 313 11.73 -1.26 2.52
C ALA A 313 12.55 -2.33 1.76
N LYS A 314 12.16 -2.65 0.51
CA LYS A 314 12.93 -3.57 -0.33
C LYS A 314 14.30 -2.99 -0.72
N ARG A 315 14.42 -1.67 -0.91
CA ARG A 315 15.71 -1.01 -1.15
C ARG A 315 16.61 -1.10 0.07
N GLU A 316 16.10 -0.80 1.27
CA GLU A 316 16.87 -0.83 2.52
C GLU A 316 17.36 -2.25 2.89
N GLY A 317 16.47 -3.25 2.85
CA GLY A 317 16.85 -4.63 3.20
C GLY A 317 17.84 -5.28 2.22
N ASN A 318 17.88 -4.81 0.97
CA ASN A 318 18.74 -5.35 -0.08
C ASN A 318 20.06 -4.55 -0.22
N SER A 319 20.12 -3.30 0.26
CA SER A 319 21.37 -2.50 0.30
C SER A 319 22.35 -2.96 1.38
N ASP A 320 21.86 -3.50 2.50
CA ASP A 320 22.72 -3.94 3.60
C ASP A 320 23.41 -5.28 3.29
N PHE A 321 22.76 -6.16 2.53
CA PHE A 321 23.24 -7.51 2.26
C PHE A 321 24.62 -7.58 1.56
N PRO A 322 24.88 -6.84 0.45
CA PRO A 322 26.19 -6.83 -0.19
C PRO A 322 27.28 -6.14 0.63
N LEU A 323 26.94 -5.09 1.39
CA LEU A 323 27.92 -4.41 2.25
C LEU A 323 28.36 -5.32 3.40
N ILE A 324 27.41 -6.02 4.03
CA ILE A 324 27.71 -7.05 5.04
C ILE A 324 28.52 -8.19 4.43
N LEU A 325 28.21 -8.60 3.20
CA LEU A 325 28.97 -9.66 2.52
C LEU A 325 30.40 -9.19 2.18
N CYS A 326 30.58 -7.97 1.70
CA CYS A 326 31.89 -7.38 1.44
C CYS A 326 32.69 -7.21 2.72
N ASP A 327 32.09 -6.72 3.81
CA ASP A 327 32.76 -6.60 5.12
C ASP A 327 33.18 -7.97 5.65
N LYS A 328 32.29 -8.97 5.62
CA LYS A 328 32.64 -10.33 6.07
C LYS A 328 33.65 -11.01 5.15
N PHE A 329 33.58 -10.77 3.85
CA PHE A 329 34.56 -11.29 2.89
C PHE A 329 35.92 -10.62 3.10
N TRP A 330 35.95 -9.31 3.33
CA TRP A 330 37.14 -8.55 3.69
C TRP A 330 37.71 -8.99 5.03
N GLU A 331 36.90 -9.19 6.07
CA GLU A 331 37.35 -9.76 7.35
C GLU A 331 37.93 -11.17 7.17
N MET A 332 37.31 -12.01 6.34
CA MET A 332 37.81 -13.36 6.07
C MET A 332 39.15 -13.37 5.32
N HIS A 333 39.37 -12.42 4.41
CA HIS A 333 40.59 -12.34 3.60
C HIS A 333 41.70 -11.49 4.24
N CYS A 334 41.40 -10.31 4.80
CA CYS A 334 42.36 -9.45 5.50
C CYS A 334 42.63 -9.91 6.94
N GLY A 335 41.70 -10.58 7.62
CA GLY A 335 41.91 -11.15 8.96
C GLY A 335 43.03 -12.19 8.99
N LYS A 336 43.25 -12.91 7.87
CA LYS A 336 44.38 -13.83 7.72
C LYS A 336 45.75 -13.15 7.63
N GLN A 337 45.82 -11.85 7.33
CA GLN A 337 47.09 -11.12 7.25
C GLN A 337 47.60 -10.66 8.62
N HIS A 338 46.69 -10.43 9.59
CA HIS A 338 47.06 -9.96 10.93
C HIS A 338 47.64 -11.07 11.83
N ASP A 339 47.26 -12.34 11.60
CA ASP A 339 47.83 -13.48 12.34
C ASP A 339 49.28 -13.79 11.95
N ILE A 340 49.68 -13.48 10.71
CA ILE A 340 51.06 -13.67 10.25
C ILE A 340 51.98 -12.58 10.83
N LEU A 341 51.49 -11.36 11.03
CA LEU A 341 52.25 -10.26 11.63
C LEU A 341 52.37 -10.36 13.17
N SER A 342 51.38 -10.96 13.85
CA SER A 342 51.44 -11.18 15.31
C SER A 342 52.43 -12.30 15.69
N TYR A 343 52.65 -13.29 14.82
CA TYR A 343 53.62 -14.37 15.06
C TYR A 343 55.09 -13.98 14.79
N CYS A 344 55.35 -12.93 14.00
CA CYS A 344 56.72 -12.51 13.64
C CYS A 344 57.32 -11.43 14.55
N ILE A 345 56.51 -10.65 15.28
CA ILE A 345 56.98 -9.48 16.04
C ILE A 345 57.61 -9.78 17.43
N PRO A 346 57.36 -10.91 18.14
CA PRO A 346 58.03 -11.13 19.43
C PRO A 346 59.50 -11.59 19.32
N ARG A 347 60.04 -11.86 18.14
CA ARG A 347 61.40 -12.41 18.00
C ARG A 347 62.51 -11.35 17.85
N ILE A 348 62.18 -10.07 17.73
CA ILE A 348 63.17 -9.01 17.45
C ILE A 348 63.23 -7.88 18.51
N LEU A 349 62.26 -7.70 19.41
CA LEU A 349 62.31 -6.60 20.38
C LEU A 349 62.02 -7.03 21.83
N ARG A 350 63.07 -7.08 22.65
CA ARG A 350 62.98 -7.02 24.12
C ARG A 350 62.37 -5.67 24.53
N ILE A 351 61.23 -5.70 25.21
CA ILE A 351 60.83 -5.00 26.47
C ILE A 351 61.71 -3.78 26.88
N PRO A 352 61.17 -2.59 27.30
CA PRO A 352 60.14 -2.48 28.34
C PRO A 352 58.97 -1.48 28.15
N LEU A 353 57.89 -1.85 28.84
CA LEU A 353 56.67 -1.09 29.14
C LEU A 353 56.93 0.24 29.86
N MET A 354 56.13 1.26 29.51
CA MET A 354 55.89 2.43 30.36
C MET A 354 54.38 2.71 30.38
N ASP A 355 53.77 2.58 31.57
CA ASP A 355 52.36 2.82 31.86
C ASP A 355 51.95 4.28 31.59
N ARG A 356 50.79 4.48 30.93
CA ARG A 356 50.07 5.76 30.93
C ARG A 356 48.62 5.55 31.33
N GLU A 357 48.28 6.00 32.54
CA GLU A 357 46.91 6.20 33.02
C GLU A 357 46.19 7.24 32.14
N ILE A 358 44.99 6.91 31.65
CA ILE A 358 44.05 7.89 31.08
C ILE A 358 42.82 7.93 32.00
N ARG A 359 42.60 9.11 32.58
CA ARG A 359 41.52 9.44 33.51
C ARG A 359 40.34 10.04 32.71
N LEU A 360 39.14 9.46 32.78
CA LEU A 360 37.92 10.03 32.20
C LEU A 360 37.09 10.78 33.26
N PRO A 361 36.44 11.91 32.92
CA PRO A 361 35.70 12.73 33.86
C PRO A 361 34.24 12.26 34.07
N SER A 362 33.79 12.41 35.32
CA SER A 362 32.45 12.12 35.82
C SER A 362 31.40 13.10 35.28
N ARG A 363 30.23 12.58 34.88
CA ARG A 363 28.98 13.36 34.82
C ARG A 363 27.76 12.55 35.30
N TYR A 364 27.14 13.12 36.33
CA TYR A 364 25.73 13.03 36.77
C TYR A 364 25.19 11.70 37.31
N CYS A 365 25.00 11.65 38.64
CA CYS A 365 23.82 11.01 39.22
C CYS A 365 23.22 11.92 40.30
N GLY A 366 21.91 12.13 40.20
CA GLY A 366 21.11 13.02 41.04
C GLY A 366 20.86 12.46 42.43
N LYS A 367 20.44 13.37 43.30
CA LYS A 367 20.10 13.16 44.71
C LYS A 367 19.06 12.06 44.90
N ASP A 368 19.35 11.06 45.72
CA ASP A 368 18.38 10.59 46.70
C ASP A 368 19.01 10.03 47.98
N LYS A 369 18.24 10.12 49.07
CA LYS A 369 18.65 10.00 50.47
C LYS A 369 18.89 8.54 50.88
N ARG A 370 20.13 8.22 51.27
CA ARG A 370 20.52 7.44 52.48
C ARG A 370 22.04 7.21 52.47
N ASN A 371 22.68 7.40 53.63
CA ASN A 371 24.11 7.22 53.86
C ASN A 371 24.57 5.79 53.54
N ALA A 372 25.47 5.63 52.58
CA ALA A 372 26.47 4.55 52.53
C ALA A 372 27.68 4.99 51.68
N PRO A 373 28.93 4.68 52.08
CA PRO A 373 30.12 5.08 51.33
C PRO A 373 30.30 4.22 50.06
N CYS A 374 30.54 4.86 48.92
CA CYS A 374 30.91 4.19 47.67
C CYS A 374 32.41 3.84 47.68
N THR A 375 32.75 2.56 47.82
CA THR A 375 34.12 2.07 47.63
C THR A 375 34.32 1.74 46.15
N VAL A 376 35.18 2.50 45.46
CA VAL A 376 35.55 2.25 44.07
C VAL A 376 36.62 1.16 44.04
N ALA A 377 36.29 -0.02 43.52
CA ALA A 377 37.26 -1.08 43.23
C ALA A 377 37.78 -0.93 41.79
N SER A 378 39.10 -0.84 41.64
CA SER A 378 39.80 -0.84 40.34
C SER A 378 40.01 -2.29 39.88
N ALA A 379 39.69 -2.61 38.63
CA ALA A 379 39.92 -3.92 38.03
C ALA A 379 40.71 -3.79 36.72
N ARG A 380 41.77 -4.60 36.61
CA ARG A 380 42.69 -4.72 35.47
C ARG A 380 42.12 -5.76 34.50
N PHE A 381 41.92 -5.38 33.24
CA PHE A 381 41.46 -6.32 32.20
C PHE A 381 42.63 -7.15 31.63
N LEU A 382 42.46 -8.47 31.64
CA LEU A 382 43.20 -9.41 30.80
C LEU A 382 42.17 -10.31 30.10
N HIS A 383 42.12 -10.18 28.77
CA HIS A 383 41.50 -11.10 27.81
C HIS A 383 39.97 -11.35 27.90
N GLY A 384 39.29 -11.11 26.76
CA GLY A 384 38.17 -11.94 26.26
C GLY A 384 36.85 -11.97 27.03
N ASP A 385 35.80 -11.50 26.35
CA ASP A 385 34.38 -11.90 26.46
C ASP A 385 33.56 -11.64 27.74
N ALA A 386 32.38 -11.05 27.49
CA ALA A 386 31.16 -11.00 28.30
C ALA A 386 31.18 -10.24 29.65
N VAL A 387 30.26 -9.28 29.77
CA VAL A 387 29.94 -8.53 30.99
C VAL A 387 29.00 -9.37 31.87
N ALA A 388 29.42 -9.71 33.09
CA ALA A 388 28.53 -10.17 34.14
C ALA A 388 28.92 -9.48 35.47
N ALA A 389 28.05 -8.60 35.96
CA ALA A 389 28.14 -8.09 37.33
C ALA A 389 27.29 -9.01 38.22
N ALA A 390 27.93 -9.66 39.20
CA ALA A 390 27.25 -10.43 40.24
C ALA A 390 27.40 -9.70 41.58
N GLY A 391 26.30 -9.20 42.13
CA GLY A 391 26.20 -8.80 43.54
C GLY A 391 25.65 -9.97 44.35
N VAL A 392 26.26 -10.25 45.51
CA VAL A 392 25.82 -11.29 46.45
C VAL A 392 25.15 -10.60 47.63
N GLU A 393 23.83 -10.72 47.74
CA GLU A 393 23.09 -10.67 49.00
C GLU A 393 21.96 -11.72 48.93
N ASP A 394 21.86 -12.56 49.96
CA ASP A 394 20.79 -13.53 50.22
C ASP A 394 20.32 -14.44 49.07
N GLY A 395 21.16 -15.44 48.73
CA GLY A 395 20.71 -16.78 48.35
C GLY A 395 19.87 -16.97 47.07
N THR A 396 19.65 -15.93 46.27
CA THR A 396 18.88 -16.02 45.01
C THR A 396 19.35 -14.95 44.02
N ALA A 397 20.02 -15.37 42.94
CA ALA A 397 20.39 -14.48 41.84
C ALA A 397 19.31 -14.51 40.75
N GLN A 398 18.63 -13.38 40.52
CA GLN A 398 17.81 -13.15 39.33
C GLN A 398 18.59 -12.30 38.33
N ALA A 399 18.82 -12.81 37.13
CA ALA A 399 19.29 -12.02 36.00
C ALA A 399 18.07 -11.50 35.21
N LEU A 400 17.83 -10.19 35.26
CA LEU A 400 16.87 -9.50 34.40
C LEU A 400 17.56 -9.17 33.07
N LEU A 401 17.32 -10.02 32.07
CA LEU A 401 17.56 -9.69 30.66
C LEU A 401 16.26 -9.19 30.06
N THR A 402 16.19 -7.88 29.80
CA THR A 402 15.16 -7.30 28.93
C THR A 402 15.41 -7.72 27.48
N ASP A 403 14.35 -8.27 26.88
CA ASP A 403 14.11 -8.53 25.45
C ASP A 403 14.98 -9.57 24.70
N ARG A 404 14.59 -10.84 24.80
CA ARG A 404 14.02 -11.65 23.68
C ARG A 404 13.82 -13.10 24.13
N LYS A 405 12.60 -13.64 23.93
CA LYS A 405 12.25 -15.04 24.20
C LYS A 405 13.05 -15.98 23.28
N PHE A 406 13.92 -16.80 23.85
CA PHE A 406 14.31 -18.09 23.26
C PHE A 406 13.96 -19.20 24.25
N MET A 407 13.17 -20.16 23.78
CA MET A 407 12.73 -21.32 24.54
C MET A 407 13.74 -22.44 24.30
N VAL A 408 14.51 -22.82 25.32
CA VAL A 408 15.45 -23.95 25.25
C VAL A 408 15.01 -24.98 26.30
N SER A 409 14.68 -26.18 25.82
CA SER A 409 14.29 -27.33 26.65
C SER A 409 15.54 -28.00 27.24
N PHE A 410 15.60 -28.18 28.56
CA PHE A 410 16.67 -28.94 29.22
C PHE A 410 16.27 -30.42 29.38
N VAL A 411 17.09 -31.33 28.86
CA VAL A 411 17.10 -32.76 29.22
C VAL A 411 18.22 -32.96 30.24
N PRO A 412 18.00 -33.58 31.41
CA PRO A 412 19.08 -33.84 32.35
C PRO A 412 19.88 -35.07 31.90
N PHE A 413 21.18 -34.89 31.65
CA PHE A 413 22.14 -35.98 31.59
C PHE A 413 22.77 -36.16 32.97
N SER A 414 22.51 -37.32 33.58
CA SER A 414 23.18 -37.78 34.80
C SER A 414 24.57 -38.31 34.44
N THR A 415 25.59 -37.92 35.19
CA THR A 415 26.86 -38.67 35.21
C THR A 415 27.46 -38.69 36.61
N GLN A 416 27.57 -39.93 37.11
CA GLN A 416 28.28 -40.48 38.27
C GLN A 416 27.77 -40.13 39.67
#